data_AF-A0A8A3PEJ9-F1
#
_entry.id   AF-A0A8A3PEJ9-F1
#
_cell.length_a   1.000
_cell.length_b   1.000
_cell.length_c   1.000
_cell.angle_alpha   90.00
_cell.angle_beta   90.00
_cell.angle_gamma   90.00
#
_symmetry.space_group_name_H-M   'P 1'
#
loop_
_entity.id
_entity.type
_entity.pdbx_description
1 polymer ?
#
loop_
_entity_poly.entity_id
_entity_poly.type
_entity_poly.pdbx_seq_one_letter_code
_entity_poly.pdbx_strand_id
1 'polypeptide(L)'
;MAKPLKSSISVLASKPDFHKAVDKLLAKTNEPCKPVNYRGAPHLQSSKYHLLHEEEQHLADYLAFLAQTSPDPFRVSAVTIEESSTPPSLCIRLAANKTPASTTVTGLRSCLNTVEEFARTGTNRDGHESTLLNQVIELSKSRLHSRIRSQQALDGEWSCEKYKKPLHARIQSLQDSFNTQPSELKESIRPLAAKLSHLIETLTSIDAGSDSEQTKLLREAILSSHAVSTIAGSPLLEHYLDSLGFGDKITQRGTVPAIDKISQYLDVCTYLLDICRKADCQPLFCNITLEALTAPPASHPNGATSKYYVHGEIQLVLYYEQHPREPAPRCIGASKSACFLCDLFLNKHGQFHISHSHKRVYGQWTVPEELWMAESHARTEKLDNILKDMSCEISDLAKMWKGSPKHEDHGAESRVHLLVLPKAIRLVD
;
A
#
# COMPACT_ATOMS: atom_id res chain seq x y z
N MET A 1 -5.87 13.25 -53.28
CA MET A 1 -5.55 13.59 -51.88
C MET A 1 -6.69 13.12 -51.00
N ALA A 2 -6.51 11.97 -50.34
CA ALA A 2 -7.49 11.46 -49.39
C ALA A 2 -7.44 12.31 -48.11
N LYS A 3 -8.59 12.83 -47.66
CA LYS A 3 -8.71 13.44 -46.34
C LYS A 3 -8.39 12.38 -45.28
N PRO A 4 -7.65 12.70 -44.22
CA PRO A 4 -7.48 11.75 -43.12
C PRO A 4 -8.86 11.53 -42.50
N LEU A 5 -9.27 10.26 -42.36
CA LEU A 5 -10.37 9.88 -41.48
C LEU A 5 -10.01 10.43 -40.09
N LYS A 6 -10.79 11.41 -39.60
CA LYS A 6 -10.81 11.70 -38.18
C LYS A 6 -11.31 10.43 -37.51
N SER A 7 -10.43 9.70 -36.83
CA SER A 7 -10.84 8.68 -35.88
C SER A 7 -11.82 9.35 -34.92
N SER A 8 -13.07 8.90 -34.92
CA SER A 8 -14.08 9.32 -33.95
C SER A 8 -13.52 9.08 -32.56
N ILE A 9 -13.17 10.16 -31.87
CA ILE A 9 -12.72 10.13 -30.47
C ILE A 9 -13.87 9.49 -29.68
N SER A 10 -13.65 8.32 -29.09
CA SER A 10 -14.64 7.70 -28.22
C SER A 10 -14.65 8.46 -26.88
N VAL A 11 -15.45 9.51 -26.80
CA VAL A 11 -15.60 10.31 -25.58
C VAL A 11 -16.46 9.53 -24.58
N LEU A 12 -15.99 9.42 -23.34
CA LEU A 12 -16.79 8.92 -22.22
C LEU A 12 -17.88 9.94 -21.88
N ALA A 13 -19.11 9.70 -22.36
CA ALA A 13 -20.24 10.61 -22.22
C ALA A 13 -20.57 10.93 -20.75
N SER A 14 -20.39 9.96 -19.85
CA SER A 14 -20.72 10.07 -18.42
C SER A 14 -19.62 10.75 -17.59
N LYS A 15 -18.42 10.99 -18.15
CA LYS A 15 -17.28 11.55 -17.41
C LYS A 15 -17.51 12.98 -16.89
N PRO A 16 -18.10 13.92 -17.64
CA PRO A 16 -18.42 15.25 -17.11
C PRO A 16 -19.42 15.22 -15.95
N ASP A 17 -20.46 14.38 -16.05
CA ASP A 17 -21.46 14.23 -14.99
C ASP A 17 -20.87 13.58 -13.73
N PHE A 18 -19.94 12.64 -13.91
CA PHE A 18 -19.16 12.06 -12.81
C PHE A 18 -18.39 13.13 -12.04
N HIS A 19 -17.59 13.97 -12.72
CA HIS A 19 -16.82 15.02 -12.06
C HIS A 19 -17.72 16.03 -11.36
N LYS A 20 -18.86 16.38 -11.97
CA LYS A 20 -19.87 17.23 -11.34
C LYS A 20 -20.47 16.62 -10.07
N ALA A 21 -20.67 15.30 -10.03
CA ALA A 21 -21.12 14.59 -8.84
C ALA A 21 -20.04 14.61 -7.74
N VAL A 22 -18.79 14.36 -8.10
CA VAL A 22 -17.63 14.42 -7.20
C VAL A 22 -17.49 15.81 -6.58
N ASP A 23 -17.55 16.87 -7.38
CA ASP A 23 -17.46 18.26 -6.90
C ASP A 23 -18.57 18.61 -5.91
N LYS A 24 -19.81 18.17 -6.20
CA LYS A 24 -20.95 18.35 -5.28
C LYS A 24 -20.75 17.65 -3.95
N LEU A 25 -20.16 16.44 -3.96
CA LEU A 25 -19.85 15.72 -2.74
C LEU A 25 -18.72 16.41 -1.97
N LEU A 26 -17.63 16.80 -2.65
CA LEU A 26 -16.50 17.51 -2.05
C LEU A 26 -16.88 18.86 -1.44
N ALA A 27 -17.86 19.56 -2.01
CA ALA A 27 -18.43 20.77 -1.44
C ALA A 27 -19.12 20.53 -0.07
N LYS A 28 -19.44 19.27 0.26
CA LYS A 28 -20.06 18.86 1.53
C LYS A 28 -19.08 18.15 2.47
N THR A 29 -18.26 17.25 1.93
CA THR A 29 -17.30 16.43 2.68
C THR A 29 -16.30 15.78 1.74
N ASN A 30 -15.06 15.58 2.21
CA ASN A 30 -14.11 14.68 1.56
C ASN A 30 -14.08 13.29 2.21
N GLU A 31 -14.85 13.03 3.25
CA GLU A 31 -14.93 11.77 4.00
C GLU A 31 -16.41 11.33 4.11
N PRO A 32 -17.02 10.86 3.02
CA PRO A 32 -18.43 10.48 2.98
C PRO A 32 -18.77 9.21 3.76
N CYS A 33 -17.77 8.36 4.04
CA CYS A 33 -17.96 7.06 4.71
C CYS A 33 -16.78 6.76 5.63
N LYS A 34 -16.99 5.86 6.61
CA LYS A 34 -15.91 5.34 7.47
C LYS A 34 -14.97 4.46 6.68
N PRO A 35 -13.66 4.40 7.03
CA PRO A 35 -12.75 3.41 6.49
C PRO A 35 -13.31 1.98 6.58
N VAL A 36 -12.98 1.15 5.59
CA VAL A 36 -13.44 -0.24 5.51
C VAL A 36 -12.25 -1.16 5.29
N ASN A 37 -12.17 -2.20 6.12
CA ASN A 37 -11.24 -3.31 5.97
C ASN A 37 -11.98 -4.48 5.30
N TYR A 38 -11.44 -4.98 4.20
CA TYR A 38 -12.02 -6.09 3.44
C TYR A 38 -11.27 -7.41 3.64
N ARG A 39 -10.14 -7.42 4.39
CA ARG A 39 -9.41 -8.66 4.68
C ARG A 39 -10.26 -9.64 5.49
N GLY A 40 -10.01 -10.94 5.27
CA GLY A 40 -10.70 -12.01 5.99
C GLY A 40 -12.13 -12.29 5.51
N ALA A 41 -12.58 -11.61 4.44
CA ALA A 41 -13.79 -12.01 3.76
C ALA A 41 -13.66 -13.46 3.22
N PRO A 42 -14.71 -14.28 3.27
CA PRO A 42 -14.65 -15.63 2.75
C PRO A 42 -14.56 -15.58 1.21
N HIS A 43 -13.53 -16.22 0.67
CA HIS A 43 -13.36 -16.39 -0.78
C HIS A 43 -13.39 -17.87 -1.14
N LEU A 44 -14.14 -18.22 -2.18
CA LEU A 44 -14.16 -19.58 -2.69
C LEU A 44 -12.80 -19.92 -3.30
N GLN A 45 -12.19 -21.00 -2.82
CA GLN A 45 -10.94 -21.49 -3.39
C GLN A 45 -11.22 -22.11 -4.77
N SER A 46 -10.41 -21.71 -5.73
CA SER A 46 -10.47 -22.21 -7.10
C SER A 46 -9.22 -23.01 -7.39
N SER A 47 -9.37 -24.20 -7.96
CA SER A 47 -8.25 -25.04 -8.41
C SER A 47 -7.47 -24.44 -9.58
N LYS A 48 -7.92 -23.30 -10.13
CA LYS A 48 -7.19 -22.55 -11.14
C LYS A 48 -6.00 -21.77 -10.56
N TYR A 49 -5.94 -21.61 -9.24
CA TYR A 49 -4.92 -20.80 -8.56
C TYR A 49 -4.11 -21.64 -7.58
N HIS A 50 -2.79 -21.43 -7.56
CA HIS A 50 -1.89 -21.99 -6.56
C HIS A 50 -1.90 -21.11 -5.30
N LEU A 51 -1.88 -19.79 -5.48
CA LEU A 51 -2.00 -18.85 -4.37
C LEU A 51 -3.44 -18.85 -3.85
N LEU A 52 -3.58 -18.93 -2.53
CA LEU A 52 -4.85 -18.58 -1.89
C LEU A 52 -5.15 -17.10 -2.15
N HIS A 53 -6.44 -16.73 -2.18
CA HIS A 53 -6.84 -15.34 -2.40
C HIS A 53 -6.16 -14.38 -1.42
N GLU A 54 -6.11 -14.75 -0.14
CA GLU A 54 -5.49 -13.93 0.90
C GLU A 54 -3.96 -13.87 0.75
N GLU A 55 -3.31 -14.93 0.25
CA GLU A 55 -1.87 -14.94 -0.05
C GLU A 55 -1.54 -14.02 -1.22
N GLU A 56 -2.37 -14.05 -2.28
CA GLU A 56 -2.27 -13.13 -3.42
C GLU A 56 -2.43 -11.67 -2.97
N GLN A 57 -3.45 -11.37 -2.16
CA GLN A 57 -3.70 -10.03 -1.63
C GLN A 57 -2.54 -9.56 -0.74
N HIS A 58 -2.02 -10.42 0.13
CA HIS A 58 -0.91 -10.08 1.03
C HIS A 58 0.39 -9.86 0.27
N LEU A 59 0.71 -10.71 -0.71
CA LEU A 59 1.87 -10.55 -1.58
C LEU A 59 1.77 -9.23 -2.38
N ALA A 60 0.61 -8.94 -2.97
CA ALA A 60 0.39 -7.70 -3.70
C ALA A 60 0.59 -6.46 -2.80
N ASP A 61 0.04 -6.47 -1.58
CA ASP A 61 0.17 -5.36 -0.63
C ASP A 61 1.63 -5.13 -0.20
N TYR A 62 2.38 -6.20 0.06
CA TYR A 62 3.79 -6.11 0.45
C TYR A 62 4.67 -5.58 -0.68
N LEU A 63 4.46 -6.06 -1.90
CA LEU A 63 5.21 -5.56 -3.05
C LEU A 63 4.84 -4.12 -3.38
N ALA A 64 3.57 -3.73 -3.26
CA ALA A 64 3.16 -2.33 -3.41
C ALA A 64 3.78 -1.44 -2.31
N PHE A 65 3.85 -1.94 -1.06
CA PHE A 65 4.49 -1.26 0.06
C PHE A 65 5.98 -0.98 -0.20
N LEU A 66 6.72 -1.97 -0.73
CA LEU A 66 8.14 -1.82 -1.10
C LEU A 66 8.33 -0.92 -2.33
N ALA A 67 7.43 -1.00 -3.31
CA ALA A 67 7.51 -0.23 -4.55
C ALA A 67 7.32 1.28 -4.33
N GLN A 68 6.67 1.70 -3.25
CA GLN A 68 6.64 3.10 -2.89
C GLN A 68 7.97 3.51 -2.24
N THR A 69 8.91 4.00 -3.03
CA THR A 69 10.25 4.43 -2.57
C THR A 69 10.32 5.89 -2.12
N SER A 70 9.29 6.68 -2.44
CA SER A 70 9.22 8.11 -2.19
C SER A 70 8.07 8.48 -1.23
N PRO A 71 8.27 9.51 -0.37
CA PRO A 71 7.18 10.08 0.43
C PRO A 71 6.17 10.88 -0.41
N ASP A 72 6.47 11.19 -1.68
CA ASP A 72 5.59 11.93 -2.60
C ASP A 72 4.18 11.29 -2.66
N PRO A 73 3.11 12.00 -2.28
CA PRO A 73 1.75 11.48 -2.35
C PRO A 73 1.28 11.17 -3.79
N PHE A 74 1.98 11.66 -4.81
CA PHE A 74 1.74 11.34 -6.22
C PHE A 74 2.58 10.15 -6.73
N ARG A 75 3.31 9.44 -5.86
CA ARG A 75 4.07 8.22 -6.21
C ARG A 75 3.53 6.99 -5.46
N VAL A 76 2.24 6.98 -5.15
CA VAL A 76 1.54 5.81 -4.60
C VAL A 76 1.59 4.68 -5.62
N SER A 77 1.99 3.50 -5.16
CA SER A 77 2.16 2.30 -5.99
C SER A 77 1.01 1.32 -5.76
N ALA A 78 0.64 0.60 -6.81
CA ALA A 78 -0.32 -0.49 -6.79
C ALA A 78 0.27 -1.70 -7.54
N VAL A 79 -0.04 -2.90 -7.09
CA VAL A 79 0.50 -4.16 -7.63
C VAL A 79 -0.62 -5.18 -7.82
N THR A 80 -0.51 -5.98 -8.87
CA THR A 80 -1.24 -7.24 -9.03
C THR A 80 -0.27 -8.41 -9.23
N ILE A 81 -0.74 -9.62 -8.92
CA ILE A 81 0.03 -10.86 -9.04
C ILE A 81 -0.64 -11.75 -10.08
N GLU A 82 0.05 -12.00 -11.19
CA GLU A 82 -0.35 -12.96 -12.21
C GLU A 82 0.39 -14.27 -11.96
N GLU A 83 -0.33 -15.38 -11.82
CA GLU A 83 0.28 -16.71 -11.81
C GLU A 83 0.05 -17.43 -13.16
N SER A 84 1.06 -18.15 -13.61
CA SER A 84 0.99 -19.05 -14.76
C SER A 84 1.39 -20.44 -14.30
N SER A 85 0.64 -21.46 -14.72
CA SER A 85 0.94 -22.86 -14.40
C SER A 85 1.85 -23.53 -15.44
N THR A 86 1.96 -22.98 -16.66
CA THR A 86 2.65 -23.63 -17.78
C THR A 86 3.44 -22.63 -18.65
N PRO A 87 4.74 -22.43 -18.40
CA PRO A 87 5.48 -22.93 -17.23
C PRO A 87 5.05 -22.21 -15.94
N PRO A 88 5.30 -22.81 -14.76
CA PRO A 88 5.13 -22.13 -13.48
C PRO A 88 5.91 -20.82 -13.43
N SER A 89 5.21 -19.71 -13.23
CA SER A 89 5.85 -18.39 -13.10
C SER A 89 4.92 -17.40 -12.42
N LEU A 90 5.52 -16.36 -11.84
CA LEU A 90 4.81 -15.25 -11.20
C LEU A 90 5.16 -13.94 -11.92
N CYS A 91 4.16 -13.25 -12.47
CA CYS A 91 4.34 -11.91 -13.02
C CYS A 91 3.79 -10.87 -12.04
N ILE A 92 4.68 -9.97 -11.61
CA ILE A 92 4.34 -8.83 -10.75
C ILE A 92 4.13 -7.63 -11.66
N ARG A 93 2.90 -7.12 -11.68
CA ARG A 93 2.58 -5.93 -12.46
C ARG A 93 2.44 -4.73 -11.55
N LEU A 94 3.30 -3.74 -11.75
CA LEU A 94 3.43 -2.54 -10.94
C LEU A 94 2.86 -1.33 -11.67
N ALA A 95 1.95 -0.60 -11.03
CA ALA A 95 1.48 0.69 -11.48
C ALA A 95 1.68 1.74 -10.39
N ALA A 96 1.68 3.01 -10.76
CA ALA A 96 1.73 4.10 -9.80
C ALA A 96 1.12 5.38 -10.40
N ASN A 97 0.69 6.30 -9.55
CA ASN A 97 0.07 7.58 -9.98
C ASN A 97 0.99 8.39 -10.92
N LYS A 98 2.30 8.19 -10.82
CA LYS A 98 3.32 8.55 -11.80
C LYS A 98 4.06 7.29 -12.20
N THR A 99 4.51 7.18 -13.44
CA THR A 99 5.28 6.02 -13.93
C THR A 99 6.36 5.63 -12.92
N PRO A 100 6.41 4.36 -12.47
CA PRO A 100 7.44 3.89 -11.55
C PRO A 100 8.83 4.27 -12.06
N ALA A 101 9.67 4.81 -11.17
CA ALA A 101 11.03 5.20 -11.55
C ALA A 101 11.87 3.96 -11.87
N SER A 102 12.80 4.05 -12.82
CA SER A 102 13.69 2.94 -13.17
C SER A 102 14.47 2.41 -11.95
N THR A 103 14.92 3.30 -11.06
CA THR A 103 15.58 2.93 -9.80
C THR A 103 14.69 2.09 -8.89
N THR A 104 13.39 2.40 -8.83
CA THR A 104 12.39 1.61 -8.07
C THR A 104 12.22 0.22 -8.68
N VAL A 105 12.07 0.14 -10.01
CA VAL A 105 11.90 -1.14 -10.71
C VAL A 105 13.16 -2.00 -10.55
N THR A 106 14.35 -1.43 -10.75
CA THR A 106 15.63 -2.14 -10.60
C THR A 106 15.86 -2.60 -9.16
N GLY A 107 15.60 -1.76 -8.16
CA GLY A 107 15.78 -2.15 -6.76
C GLY A 107 14.78 -3.24 -6.31
N LEU A 108 13.52 -3.15 -6.75
CA LEU A 108 12.54 -4.20 -6.49
C LEU A 108 12.91 -5.51 -7.21
N ARG A 109 13.38 -5.44 -8.46
CA ARG A 109 13.90 -6.60 -9.19
C ARG A 109 15.08 -7.26 -8.48
N SER A 110 15.97 -6.47 -7.88
CA SER A 110 17.08 -6.99 -7.07
C SER A 110 16.58 -7.81 -5.88
N CYS A 111 15.58 -7.30 -5.15
CA CYS A 111 14.93 -8.01 -4.05
C CYS A 111 14.31 -9.34 -4.54
N LEU A 112 13.59 -9.29 -5.67
CA LEU A 112 12.96 -10.48 -6.25
C LEU A 112 13.97 -11.52 -6.74
N ASN A 113 15.17 -11.12 -7.22
CA ASN A 113 16.23 -12.06 -7.58
C ASN A 113 16.70 -12.87 -6.36
N THR A 114 16.83 -12.24 -5.20
CA THR A 114 17.18 -12.94 -3.96
C THR A 114 16.08 -13.90 -3.52
N VAL A 115 14.80 -13.52 -3.68
CA VAL A 115 13.66 -14.42 -3.42
C VAL A 115 13.66 -15.62 -4.38
N GLU A 116 13.91 -15.39 -5.68
CA GLU A 116 14.00 -16.48 -6.67
C GLU A 116 15.17 -17.43 -6.40
N GLU A 117 16.33 -16.89 -6.05
CA GLU A 117 17.51 -17.69 -5.70
C GLU A 117 17.22 -18.58 -4.50
N PHE A 118 16.59 -18.02 -3.46
CA PHE A 118 16.16 -18.80 -2.30
C PHE A 118 15.09 -19.83 -2.66
N ALA A 119 14.13 -19.48 -3.52
CA ALA A 119 13.10 -20.41 -3.99
C ALA A 119 13.73 -21.61 -4.71
N ARG A 120 14.79 -21.42 -5.51
CA ARG A 120 15.50 -22.51 -6.22
C ARG A 120 16.38 -23.34 -5.30
N THR A 121 17.13 -22.70 -4.40
CA THR A 121 18.17 -23.38 -3.61
C THR A 121 17.66 -23.94 -2.29
N GLY A 122 16.78 -23.22 -1.60
CA GLY A 122 16.26 -23.58 -0.28
C GLY A 122 17.30 -23.63 0.85
N THR A 123 18.52 -23.11 0.63
CA THR A 123 19.61 -23.16 1.63
C THR A 123 19.96 -21.77 2.15
N ASN A 124 20.60 -21.70 3.33
CA ASN A 124 21.06 -20.44 3.94
C ASN A 124 19.96 -19.37 4.05
N ARG A 125 18.83 -19.69 4.70
CA ARG A 125 17.70 -18.76 4.88
C ARG A 125 18.14 -17.44 5.50
N ASP A 126 18.92 -17.49 6.58
CA ASP A 126 19.36 -16.30 7.31
C ASP A 126 20.25 -15.38 6.45
N GLY A 127 21.10 -15.96 5.60
CA GLY A 127 21.89 -15.20 4.63
C GLY A 127 21.05 -14.50 3.58
N HIS A 128 20.02 -15.17 3.05
CA HIS A 128 19.07 -14.58 2.10
C HIS A 128 18.22 -13.49 2.77
N GLU A 129 17.73 -13.71 4.00
CA GLU A 129 16.96 -12.71 4.76
C GLU A 129 17.80 -11.47 5.03
N SER A 130 19.06 -11.66 5.43
CA SER A 130 20.00 -10.57 5.64
C SER A 130 20.28 -9.76 4.36
N THR A 131 20.44 -10.46 3.23
CA THR A 131 20.68 -9.85 1.92
C THR A 131 19.46 -9.09 1.43
N LEU A 132 18.28 -9.72 1.50
CA LEU A 132 17.01 -9.14 1.11
C LEU A 132 16.70 -7.88 1.93
N LEU A 133 16.90 -7.94 3.25
CA LEU A 133 16.68 -6.79 4.12
C LEU A 133 17.58 -5.60 3.75
N ASN A 134 18.86 -5.84 3.43
CA ASN A 134 19.77 -4.77 2.99
C ASN A 134 19.32 -4.16 1.65
N GLN A 135 18.90 -4.98 0.69
CA GLN A 135 18.36 -4.49 -0.59
C GLN A 135 17.08 -3.69 -0.39
N VAL A 136 16.19 -4.13 0.49
CA VAL A 136 14.95 -3.44 0.86
C VAL A 136 15.24 -2.10 1.54
N ILE A 137 16.23 -2.04 2.43
CA ILE A 137 16.68 -0.79 3.07
C ILE A 137 17.19 0.19 2.02
N GLU A 138 18.03 -0.27 1.09
CA GLU A 138 18.56 0.58 0.03
C GLU A 138 17.44 1.11 -0.90
N LEU A 139 16.55 0.22 -1.34
CA LEU A 139 15.37 0.58 -2.14
C LEU A 139 14.48 1.62 -1.43
N SER A 140 14.34 1.50 -0.11
CA SER A 140 13.41 2.29 0.70
C SER A 140 14.07 3.41 1.50
N LYS A 141 15.38 3.69 1.30
CA LYS A 141 16.17 4.60 2.16
C LYS A 141 15.48 5.94 2.37
N SER A 142 15.06 6.61 1.29
CA SER A 142 14.37 7.91 1.37
C SER A 142 13.06 7.83 2.16
N ARG A 143 12.23 6.81 1.92
CA ARG A 143 10.96 6.63 2.62
C ARG A 143 11.14 6.26 4.09
N LEU A 144 12.15 5.45 4.42
CA LEU A 144 12.51 5.11 5.80
C LEU A 144 12.91 6.36 6.58
N HIS A 145 13.79 7.19 6.02
CA HIS A 145 14.18 8.47 6.62
C HIS A 145 12.97 9.40 6.86
N SER A 146 12.04 9.49 5.90
CA SER A 146 10.80 10.26 6.08
C SER A 146 9.89 9.68 7.18
N ARG A 147 9.74 8.34 7.26
CA ARG A 147 8.96 7.69 8.33
C ARG A 147 9.55 7.95 9.72
N ILE A 148 10.88 7.88 9.82
CA ILE A 148 11.64 8.17 11.05
C ILE A 148 11.64 9.66 11.36
N ARG A 149 11.48 10.50 10.32
CA ARG A 149 11.65 11.96 10.35
C ARG A 149 13.05 12.34 10.83
N SER A 150 14.04 11.63 10.29
CA SER A 150 15.46 11.91 10.55
C SER A 150 15.89 13.20 9.86
N GLN A 151 16.88 13.88 10.43
CA GLN A 151 17.55 15.04 9.81
C GLN A 151 18.27 14.66 8.50
N GLN A 152 18.61 13.39 8.33
CA GLN A 152 19.16 12.81 7.10
C GLN A 152 18.14 12.72 5.95
N ALA A 153 16.86 13.05 6.18
CA ALA A 153 15.87 13.08 5.11
C ALA A 153 16.24 14.18 4.10
N LEU A 154 16.51 13.79 2.86
CA LEU A 154 16.86 14.71 1.77
C LEU A 154 15.80 15.81 1.63
N ASP A 155 16.27 17.05 1.43
CA ASP A 155 15.47 18.24 1.10
C ASP A 155 14.83 18.09 -0.30
N GLY A 156 13.83 17.23 -0.42
CA GLY A 156 12.93 17.21 -1.57
C GLY A 156 11.83 18.26 -1.42
N GLU A 157 11.25 18.73 -2.53
CA GLU A 157 10.10 19.68 -2.56
C GLU A 157 8.90 19.27 -1.68
N TRP A 158 8.82 18.00 -1.26
CA TRP A 158 7.79 17.44 -0.39
C TRP A 158 8.24 17.22 1.06
N SER A 159 9.36 17.82 1.49
CA SER A 159 9.79 17.85 2.88
C SER A 159 8.93 18.82 3.71
N CYS A 160 7.63 18.53 3.82
CA CYS A 160 6.76 19.14 4.84
C CYS A 160 7.17 18.73 6.29
N GLU A 161 8.31 18.06 6.44
CA GLU A 161 8.79 17.41 7.65
C GLU A 161 9.77 18.26 8.47
N LYS A 162 10.32 19.36 7.94
CA LYS A 162 11.26 20.23 8.68
C LYS A 162 10.72 20.77 10.02
N TYR A 163 9.40 20.72 10.24
CA TYR A 163 8.74 21.16 11.48
C TYR A 163 8.05 20.05 12.29
N LYS A 164 8.17 18.78 11.86
CA LYS A 164 7.55 17.66 12.58
C LYS A 164 8.54 17.05 13.55
N LYS A 165 8.12 16.83 14.81
CA LYS A 165 8.95 16.16 15.82
C LYS A 165 9.47 14.81 15.29
N PRO A 166 10.78 14.52 15.43
CA PRO A 166 11.38 13.22 15.10
C PRO A 166 10.68 12.06 15.78
N LEU A 167 10.75 10.86 15.20
CA LEU A 167 10.05 9.70 15.76
C LEU A 167 10.56 9.36 17.17
N HIS A 168 11.86 9.42 17.44
CA HIS A 168 12.42 9.15 18.78
C HIS A 168 11.78 10.07 19.86
N ALA A 169 11.62 11.37 19.57
CA ALA A 169 11.00 12.31 20.50
C ALA A 169 9.50 12.05 20.70
N ARG A 170 8.82 11.54 19.67
CA ARG A 170 7.41 11.12 19.76
C ARG A 170 7.25 9.83 20.57
N ILE A 171 8.21 8.92 20.50
CA ILE A 171 8.27 7.69 21.31
C ILE A 171 8.53 8.04 22.77
N GLN A 172 9.45 8.97 23.05
CA GLN A 172 9.66 9.48 24.40
C GLN A 172 8.36 10.02 25.00
N SER A 173 7.64 10.87 24.24
CA SER A 173 6.34 11.38 24.68
C SER A 173 5.25 10.29 24.81
N LEU A 174 5.38 9.15 24.14
CA LEU A 174 4.52 7.99 24.34
C LEU A 174 4.88 7.28 25.66
N GLN A 175 6.16 7.06 25.95
CA GLN A 175 6.62 6.53 27.23
C GLN A 175 6.18 7.43 28.41
N ASP A 176 6.31 8.75 28.27
CA ASP A 176 5.87 9.69 29.30
C ASP A 176 4.37 9.56 29.59
N SER A 177 3.55 9.28 28.56
CA SER A 177 2.11 9.05 28.72
C SER A 177 1.77 7.72 29.40
N PHE A 178 2.69 6.75 29.40
CA PHE A 178 2.54 5.54 30.22
C PHE A 178 2.79 5.83 31.69
N ASN A 179 3.70 6.76 32.01
CA ASN A 179 3.98 7.18 33.38
C ASN A 179 2.82 7.94 34.04
N THR A 180 1.82 8.38 33.29
CA THR A 180 0.60 9.00 33.83
C THR A 180 -0.53 7.99 34.09
N GLN A 181 -0.37 6.73 33.71
CA GLN A 181 -1.38 5.69 33.90
C GLN A 181 -1.43 5.14 35.34
N PRO A 182 -2.51 4.45 35.72
CA PRO A 182 -2.59 3.65 36.95
C PRO A 182 -1.44 2.65 37.12
N SER A 183 -1.12 2.30 38.36
CA SER A 183 0.01 1.44 38.73
C SER A 183 -0.05 0.06 38.08
N GLU A 184 -1.26 -0.51 37.92
CA GLU A 184 -1.47 -1.82 37.31
C GLU A 184 -1.05 -1.83 35.83
N LEU A 185 -1.40 -0.77 35.09
CA LEU A 185 -1.01 -0.61 33.69
C LEU A 185 0.49 -0.32 33.54
N LYS A 186 1.08 0.44 34.48
CA LYS A 186 2.52 0.71 34.52
C LYS A 186 3.35 -0.55 34.69
N GLU A 187 2.96 -1.45 35.59
CA GLU A 187 3.67 -2.73 35.74
C GLU A 187 3.50 -3.60 34.49
N SER A 188 2.30 -3.61 33.89
CA SER A 188 2.02 -4.37 32.66
C SER A 188 2.83 -3.90 31.45
N ILE A 189 3.20 -2.62 31.39
CA ILE A 189 3.96 -2.03 30.27
C ILE A 189 5.48 -2.04 30.48
N ARG A 190 5.96 -2.44 31.65
CA ARG A 190 7.39 -2.44 32.00
C ARG A 190 8.28 -3.20 31.00
N PRO A 191 7.90 -4.38 30.44
CA PRO A 191 8.69 -5.05 29.42
C PRO A 191 8.83 -4.23 28.12
N LEU A 192 7.82 -3.43 27.79
CA LEU A 192 7.83 -2.55 26.62
C LEU A 192 8.74 -1.35 26.83
N ALA A 193 8.78 -0.79 28.04
CA ALA A 193 9.54 0.42 28.34
C ALA A 193 11.03 0.28 27.97
N ALA A 194 11.68 -0.83 28.32
CA ALA A 194 13.09 -1.06 27.98
C ALA A 194 13.33 -1.12 26.47
N LYS A 195 12.42 -1.78 25.72
CA LYS A 195 12.51 -1.88 24.25
C LYS A 195 12.30 -0.54 23.57
N LEU A 196 11.39 0.29 24.09
CA LEU A 196 11.17 1.65 23.60
C LEU A 196 12.39 2.55 23.86
N SER A 197 13.01 2.44 25.04
CA SER A 197 14.25 3.18 25.34
C SER A 197 15.38 2.79 24.38
N HIS A 198 15.56 1.50 24.11
CA HIS A 198 16.54 1.05 23.12
C HIS A 198 16.20 1.56 21.70
N LEU A 199 14.92 1.52 21.30
CA LEU A 199 14.50 2.07 20.00
C LEU A 199 14.77 3.58 19.89
N ILE A 200 14.56 4.35 20.97
CA ILE A 200 14.91 5.78 20.99
C ILE A 200 16.40 5.99 20.74
N GLU A 201 17.27 5.20 21.39
CA GLU A 201 18.72 5.27 21.18
C GLU A 201 19.07 4.97 19.71
N THR A 202 18.57 3.85 19.17
CA THR A 202 18.84 3.46 17.78
C THR A 202 18.39 4.53 16.78
N LEU A 203 17.18 5.10 16.96
CA LEU A 203 16.66 6.15 16.09
C LEU A 203 17.43 7.47 16.22
N THR A 204 18.00 7.75 17.39
CA THR A 204 18.85 8.94 17.62
C THR A 204 20.20 8.78 16.91
N SER A 205 20.78 7.57 16.92
CA SER A 205 22.05 7.28 16.24
C SER A 205 22.00 7.49 14.72
N ILE A 206 20.82 7.34 14.09
CA ILE A 206 20.65 7.62 12.64
C ILE A 206 21.05 9.06 12.30
N ASP A 207 20.62 10.03 13.10
CA ASP A 207 20.90 11.44 12.84
C ASP A 207 22.39 11.79 13.04
N ALA A 208 23.05 11.08 13.96
CA ALA A 208 24.47 11.23 14.25
C ALA A 208 25.41 10.47 13.30
N GLY A 209 24.89 9.49 12.56
CA GLY A 209 25.68 8.60 11.70
C GLY A 209 26.12 9.22 10.38
N SER A 210 27.28 8.79 9.88
CA SER A 210 27.76 9.14 8.54
C SER A 210 26.95 8.42 7.44
N ASP A 211 26.99 8.90 6.18
CA ASP A 211 26.25 8.26 5.07
C ASP A 211 26.62 6.78 4.87
N SER A 212 27.90 6.42 5.07
CA SER A 212 28.39 5.03 4.99
C SER A 212 27.82 4.11 6.07
N GLU A 213 27.35 4.65 7.19
CA GLU A 213 26.79 3.90 8.31
C GLU A 213 25.26 3.78 8.22
N GLN A 214 24.60 4.57 7.37
CA GLN A 214 23.15 4.71 7.34
C GLN A 214 22.44 3.37 7.10
N THR A 215 22.94 2.52 6.21
CA THR A 215 22.34 1.21 5.95
C THR A 215 22.33 0.33 7.21
N LYS A 216 23.43 0.36 7.99
CA LYS A 216 23.53 -0.38 9.25
C LYS A 216 22.58 0.20 10.31
N LEU A 217 22.55 1.52 10.46
CA LEU A 217 21.71 2.21 11.46
C LEU A 217 20.22 2.03 11.16
N LEU A 218 19.82 2.12 9.89
CA LEU A 218 18.44 1.84 9.46
C LEU A 218 18.06 0.37 9.72
N ARG A 219 18.99 -0.56 9.50
CA ARG A 219 18.78 -1.98 9.82
C ARG A 219 18.53 -2.19 11.31
N GLU A 220 19.36 -1.60 12.17
CA GLU A 220 19.17 -1.65 13.62
C GLU A 220 17.82 -1.04 14.01
N ALA A 221 17.42 0.09 13.41
CA ALA A 221 16.12 0.71 13.69
C ALA A 221 14.93 -0.16 13.29
N ILE A 222 15.02 -0.87 12.16
CA ILE A 222 13.99 -1.85 11.75
C ILE A 222 13.90 -2.99 12.76
N LEU A 223 15.03 -3.57 13.14
CA LEU A 223 15.09 -4.67 14.12
C LEU A 223 14.54 -4.24 15.49
N SER A 224 14.94 -3.07 16.00
CA SER A 224 14.44 -2.51 17.25
C SER A 224 12.95 -2.18 17.17
N SER A 225 12.46 -1.67 16.03
CA SER A 225 11.03 -1.40 15.81
C SER A 225 10.22 -2.70 15.80
N HIS A 226 10.74 -3.76 15.17
CA HIS A 226 10.09 -5.07 15.18
C HIS A 226 10.07 -5.68 16.59
N ALA A 227 11.16 -5.55 17.35
CA ALA A 227 11.20 -6.05 18.72
C ALA A 227 10.18 -5.36 19.65
N VAL A 228 9.80 -4.12 19.33
CA VAL A 228 8.73 -3.36 19.99
C VAL A 228 7.34 -3.77 19.48
N SER A 229 7.16 -3.82 18.15
CA SER A 229 5.89 -4.17 17.49
C SER A 229 5.37 -5.55 17.90
N THR A 230 6.27 -6.53 17.95
CA THR A 230 5.92 -7.95 18.18
C THR A 230 6.04 -8.40 19.63
N ILE A 231 6.00 -7.45 20.57
CA ILE A 231 6.18 -7.73 21.99
C ILE A 231 5.13 -8.72 22.50
N ALA A 232 5.56 -9.63 23.38
CA ALA A 232 4.72 -10.67 23.97
C ALA A 232 3.97 -11.54 22.94
N GLY A 233 4.52 -11.67 21.72
CA GLY A 233 3.90 -12.45 20.64
C GLY A 233 2.68 -11.76 19.99
N SER A 234 2.42 -10.49 20.33
CA SER A 234 1.45 -9.67 19.61
C SER A 234 1.91 -9.47 18.16
N PRO A 235 0.98 -9.41 17.18
CA PRO A 235 1.34 -9.07 15.81
C PRO A 235 1.74 -7.61 15.60
N LEU A 236 1.19 -6.69 16.42
CA LEU A 236 1.37 -5.25 16.32
C LEU A 236 1.45 -4.61 17.71
N LEU A 237 2.12 -3.47 17.84
CA LEU A 237 2.15 -2.73 19.10
C LEU A 237 0.75 -2.25 19.49
N GLU A 238 -0.03 -1.78 18.52
CA GLU A 238 -1.41 -1.34 18.76
C GLU A 238 -2.26 -2.44 19.43
N HIS A 239 -2.23 -3.66 18.89
CA HIS A 239 -2.96 -4.80 19.44
C HIS A 239 -2.49 -5.15 20.86
N TYR A 240 -1.19 -5.03 21.13
CA TYR A 240 -0.65 -5.27 22.46
C TYR A 240 -1.18 -4.23 23.45
N LEU A 241 -1.12 -2.94 23.09
CA LEU A 241 -1.62 -1.86 23.94
C LEU A 241 -3.14 -1.96 24.16
N ASP A 242 -3.92 -2.27 23.12
CA ASP A 242 -5.36 -2.49 23.25
C ASP A 242 -5.65 -3.67 24.19
N SER A 243 -4.90 -4.78 24.07
CA SER A 243 -5.07 -5.96 24.94
C SER A 243 -4.77 -5.69 26.41
N LEU A 244 -3.93 -4.69 26.69
CA LEU A 244 -3.64 -4.23 28.05
C LEU A 244 -4.68 -3.23 28.57
N GLY A 245 -5.63 -2.79 27.76
CA GLY A 245 -6.69 -1.85 28.14
C GLY A 245 -6.29 -0.37 28.02
N PHE A 246 -5.28 -0.04 27.22
CA PHE A 246 -5.04 1.36 26.85
C PHE A 246 -6.17 1.85 25.93
N GLY A 247 -6.63 3.09 26.11
CA GLY A 247 -7.66 3.68 25.26
C GLY A 247 -7.12 4.22 23.93
N ASP A 248 -8.03 4.47 22.98
CA ASP A 248 -7.76 4.93 21.61
C ASP A 248 -6.78 6.12 21.52
N LYS A 249 -6.85 7.06 22.46
CA LYS A 249 -5.93 8.21 22.54
C LYS A 249 -4.46 7.84 22.57
N ILE A 250 -4.13 6.65 23.07
CA ILE A 250 -2.78 6.11 23.14
C ILE A 250 -2.54 5.12 22.01
N THR A 251 -3.45 4.16 21.81
CA THR A 251 -3.23 3.04 20.87
C THR A 251 -3.30 3.49 19.42
N GLN A 252 -4.16 4.46 19.11
CA GLN A 252 -4.31 5.06 17.78
C GLN A 252 -3.44 6.32 17.60
N ARG A 253 -2.65 6.69 18.61
CA ARG A 253 -1.70 7.79 18.49
C ARG A 253 -0.73 7.45 17.37
N GLY A 254 -0.63 8.30 16.34
CA GLY A 254 0.16 8.03 15.13
C GLY A 254 1.66 7.73 15.31
N THR A 255 2.17 7.70 16.54
CA THR A 255 3.50 7.17 16.90
C THR A 255 3.50 5.63 16.87
N VAL A 256 2.46 4.98 17.41
CA VAL A 256 2.29 3.52 17.43
C VAL A 256 2.33 2.93 16.01
N PRO A 257 1.44 3.33 15.08
CA PRO A 257 1.48 2.81 13.72
C PRO A 257 2.74 3.24 12.94
N ALA A 258 3.50 4.23 13.39
CA ALA A 258 4.78 4.55 12.76
C ALA A 258 5.86 3.51 13.12
N ILE A 259 5.86 3.01 14.37
CA ILE A 259 6.74 1.91 14.80
C ILE A 259 6.39 0.64 14.04
N ASP A 260 5.10 0.28 14.00
CA ASP A 260 4.63 -0.93 13.31
C ASP A 260 4.97 -0.88 11.80
N LYS A 261 4.90 0.30 11.17
CA LYS A 261 5.29 0.47 9.76
C LYS A 261 6.79 0.33 9.50
N ILE A 262 7.64 0.64 10.48
CA ILE A 262 9.08 0.44 10.35
C ILE A 262 9.42 -1.04 10.57
N SER A 263 8.78 -1.70 11.55
CA SER A 263 8.87 -3.15 11.77
C SER A 263 8.62 -3.95 10.49
N GLN A 264 7.62 -3.52 9.73
CA GLN A 264 7.16 -4.23 8.56
C GLN A 264 8.23 -4.53 7.50
N TYR A 265 9.26 -3.70 7.36
CA TYR A 265 10.30 -3.99 6.37
C TYR A 265 10.97 -5.36 6.61
N LEU A 266 11.05 -5.81 7.87
CA LEU A 266 11.46 -7.16 8.20
C LEU A 266 10.34 -8.18 7.93
N ASP A 267 9.10 -7.89 8.33
CA ASP A 267 7.94 -8.78 8.11
C ASP A 267 7.76 -9.14 6.62
N VAL A 268 7.99 -8.19 5.72
CA VAL A 268 7.95 -8.41 4.26
C VAL A 268 9.05 -9.37 3.83
N CYS A 269 10.28 -9.21 4.33
CA CYS A 269 11.39 -10.09 4.00
C CYS A 269 11.12 -11.52 4.46
N THR A 270 10.70 -11.68 5.71
CA THR A 270 10.33 -12.98 6.29
C THR A 270 9.21 -13.63 5.48
N TYR A 271 8.13 -12.90 5.19
CA TYR A 271 7.00 -13.44 4.42
C TYR A 271 7.40 -13.89 3.01
N LEU A 272 8.18 -13.09 2.28
CA LEU A 272 8.61 -13.43 0.93
C LEU A 272 9.44 -14.72 0.89
N LEU A 273 10.31 -14.93 1.88
CA LEU A 273 11.10 -16.16 1.99
C LEU A 273 10.27 -17.35 2.43
N ASP A 274 9.25 -17.14 3.27
CA ASP A 274 8.37 -18.22 3.71
C ASP A 274 7.43 -18.66 2.57
N ILE A 275 6.76 -17.72 1.90
CA ILE A 275 5.80 -18.06 0.82
C ILE A 275 6.49 -18.65 -0.40
N CYS A 276 7.71 -18.23 -0.73
CA CYS A 276 8.43 -18.78 -1.89
C CYS A 276 8.89 -20.23 -1.69
N ARG A 277 8.80 -20.75 -0.46
CA ARG A 277 9.13 -22.13 -0.10
C ARG A 277 7.91 -22.99 0.23
N LYS A 278 6.71 -22.41 0.27
CA LYS A 278 5.46 -23.18 0.35
C LYS A 278 5.36 -24.12 -0.85
N ALA A 279 5.07 -25.40 -0.62
CA ALA A 279 5.17 -26.47 -1.62
C ALA A 279 4.41 -26.14 -2.93
N ASP A 280 3.16 -25.70 -2.82
CA ASP A 280 2.31 -25.38 -3.98
C ASP A 280 2.73 -24.10 -4.71
N CYS A 281 3.46 -23.21 -4.04
CA CYS A 281 3.84 -21.90 -4.58
C CYS A 281 5.28 -21.88 -5.13
N GLN A 282 6.17 -22.71 -4.59
CA GLN A 282 7.61 -22.67 -4.86
C GLN A 282 7.96 -22.66 -6.36
N PRO A 283 7.29 -23.44 -7.24
CA PRO A 283 7.58 -23.41 -8.67
C PRO A 283 7.32 -22.04 -9.30
N LEU A 284 6.30 -21.30 -8.83
CA LEU A 284 5.98 -19.96 -9.32
C LEU A 284 7.09 -18.95 -8.99
N PHE A 285 7.66 -19.06 -7.79
CA PHE A 285 8.72 -18.17 -7.30
C PHE A 285 10.09 -18.46 -7.91
N CYS A 286 10.25 -19.57 -8.64
CA CYS A 286 11.49 -19.87 -9.35
C CYS A 286 11.64 -19.08 -10.66
N ASN A 287 10.57 -18.41 -11.11
CA ASN A 287 10.56 -17.58 -12.31
C ASN A 287 9.62 -16.39 -12.10
N ILE A 288 10.17 -15.28 -11.59
CA ILE A 288 9.42 -14.06 -11.33
C ILE A 288 9.71 -13.06 -12.44
N THR A 289 8.69 -12.43 -13.01
CA THR A 289 8.83 -11.25 -13.87
C THR A 289 8.31 -10.01 -13.16
N LEU A 290 8.88 -8.85 -13.47
CA LEU A 290 8.42 -7.56 -12.95
C LEU A 290 8.17 -6.62 -14.12
N GLU A 291 6.92 -6.21 -14.29
CA GLU A 291 6.48 -5.32 -15.37
C GLU A 291 5.87 -4.05 -14.79
N ALA A 292 6.50 -2.90 -15.07
CA ALA A 292 5.99 -1.60 -14.66
C ALA A 292 5.16 -0.97 -15.79
N LEU A 293 3.94 -0.55 -15.47
CA LEU A 293 3.07 0.18 -16.39
C LEU A 293 3.52 1.64 -16.51
N THR A 294 3.38 2.18 -17.72
CA THR A 294 3.53 3.62 -17.95
C THR A 294 2.25 4.31 -17.52
N ALA A 295 2.35 5.26 -16.59
CA ALA A 295 1.19 6.00 -16.12
C ALA A 295 0.63 6.87 -17.26
N PRO A 296 -0.70 6.94 -17.44
CA PRO A 296 -1.31 7.88 -18.37
C PRO A 296 -0.88 9.32 -18.05
N PRO A 297 -0.75 10.20 -19.08
CA PRO A 297 -0.44 11.60 -18.83
C PRO A 297 -1.53 12.22 -17.95
N ALA A 298 -1.11 13.06 -17.01
CA ALA A 298 -2.05 13.77 -16.15
C ALA A 298 -2.92 14.71 -17.01
N SER A 299 -4.23 14.55 -16.93
CA SER A 299 -5.17 15.38 -17.69
C SER A 299 -5.39 16.72 -17.00
N HIS A 300 -5.62 17.78 -17.77
CA HIS A 300 -5.96 19.09 -17.25
C HIS A 300 -7.27 19.58 -17.89
N PRO A 301 -8.44 19.20 -17.34
CA PRO A 301 -9.72 19.63 -17.87
C PRO A 301 -9.82 21.15 -17.98
N ASN A 302 -10.53 21.66 -19.01
CA ASN A 302 -10.70 23.09 -19.19
C ASN A 302 -11.34 23.74 -17.95
N GLY A 303 -10.69 24.77 -17.41
CA GLY A 303 -11.14 25.45 -16.19
C GLY A 303 -10.71 24.78 -14.87
N ALA A 304 -10.01 23.64 -14.91
CA ALA A 304 -9.44 23.04 -13.71
C ALA A 304 -8.28 23.88 -13.16
N THR A 305 -8.17 23.96 -11.83
CA THR A 305 -7.06 24.61 -11.11
C THR A 305 -5.89 23.67 -10.86
N SER A 306 -6.04 22.38 -11.16
CA SER A 306 -5.06 21.34 -10.87
C SER A 306 -5.14 20.19 -11.87
N LYS A 307 -4.03 19.47 -12.02
CA LYS A 307 -3.97 18.26 -12.83
C LYS A 307 -4.73 17.11 -12.15
N TYR A 308 -5.31 16.26 -12.98
CA TYR A 308 -6.01 15.04 -12.59
C TYR A 308 -5.16 13.83 -12.96
N TYR A 309 -5.21 12.80 -12.14
CA TYR A 309 -4.36 11.62 -12.21
C TYR A 309 -5.20 10.35 -12.21
N VAL A 310 -4.81 9.41 -13.07
CA VAL A 310 -5.34 8.04 -13.02
C VAL A 310 -4.56 7.30 -11.93
N HIS A 311 -5.24 6.85 -10.90
CA HIS A 311 -4.59 6.14 -9.80
C HIS A 311 -4.07 4.77 -10.24
N GLY A 312 -3.03 4.26 -9.57
CA GLY A 312 -2.38 2.98 -9.90
C GLY A 312 -3.36 1.80 -9.93
N GLU A 313 -4.31 1.75 -8.99
CA GLU A 313 -5.34 0.71 -8.94
C GLU A 313 -6.16 0.68 -10.24
N ILE A 314 -6.54 1.86 -10.74
CA ILE A 314 -7.33 2.00 -11.97
C ILE A 314 -6.49 1.63 -13.19
N GLN A 315 -5.21 2.03 -13.23
CA GLN A 315 -4.32 1.64 -14.32
C GLN A 315 -4.21 0.11 -14.47
N LEU A 316 -4.18 -0.63 -13.36
CA LEU A 316 -4.13 -2.09 -13.36
C LEU A 316 -5.45 -2.71 -13.86
N VAL A 317 -6.60 -2.25 -13.34
CA VAL A 317 -7.92 -2.73 -13.81
C VAL A 317 -8.04 -2.54 -15.31
N LEU A 318 -7.71 -1.33 -15.76
CA LEU A 318 -7.69 -1.02 -17.17
C LEU A 318 -6.77 -2.04 -17.85
N TYR A 319 -5.47 -2.09 -17.57
CA TYR A 319 -4.53 -3.01 -18.26
C TYR A 319 -5.11 -4.42 -18.54
N TYR A 320 -5.73 -5.07 -17.57
CA TYR A 320 -6.31 -6.42 -17.74
C TYR A 320 -7.59 -6.47 -18.59
N GLU A 321 -8.33 -5.37 -18.71
CA GLU A 321 -9.41 -5.24 -19.69
C GLU A 321 -8.87 -5.13 -21.14
N GLN A 322 -7.63 -4.69 -21.36
CA GLN A 322 -6.97 -4.80 -22.67
C GLN A 322 -6.24 -6.13 -22.87
N HIS A 323 -5.73 -6.70 -21.79
CA HIS A 323 -4.92 -7.91 -21.81
C HIS A 323 -5.52 -8.96 -20.88
N PRO A 324 -6.67 -9.56 -21.23
CA PRO A 324 -7.26 -10.61 -20.42
C PRO A 324 -6.27 -11.75 -20.17
N ARG A 325 -6.24 -12.24 -18.93
CA ARG A 325 -5.39 -13.35 -18.48
C ARG A 325 -6.22 -14.48 -17.94
N GLU A 326 -5.74 -15.71 -18.10
CA GLU A 326 -6.32 -16.91 -17.51
C GLU A 326 -5.20 -17.70 -16.81
N PRO A 327 -5.25 -17.84 -15.47
CA PRO A 327 -6.20 -17.18 -14.58
C PRO A 327 -5.98 -15.64 -14.51
N ALA A 328 -7.06 -14.90 -14.26
CA ALA A 328 -6.98 -13.45 -14.05
C ALA A 328 -6.50 -13.15 -12.62
N PRO A 329 -5.69 -12.10 -12.39
CA PRO A 329 -5.41 -11.62 -11.04
C PRO A 329 -6.71 -11.22 -10.35
N ARG A 330 -6.81 -11.54 -9.05
CA ARG A 330 -7.99 -11.30 -8.22
C ARG A 330 -7.83 -10.10 -7.32
N CYS A 331 -6.59 -9.75 -6.99
CA CYS A 331 -6.26 -8.78 -5.95
C CYS A 331 -5.43 -7.62 -6.49
N ILE A 332 -5.71 -6.42 -5.99
CA ILE A 332 -4.88 -5.22 -6.14
C ILE A 332 -4.35 -4.86 -4.75
N GLY A 333 -3.04 -4.91 -4.61
CA GLY A 333 -2.35 -4.38 -3.43
C GLY A 333 -1.95 -2.93 -3.65
N ALA A 334 -1.95 -2.12 -2.60
CA ALA A 334 -1.61 -0.70 -2.71
C ALA A 334 -0.77 -0.20 -1.54
N SER A 335 0.21 0.66 -1.85
CA SER A 335 1.17 1.20 -0.88
C SER A 335 0.52 2.17 0.12
N LYS A 336 -0.60 2.77 -0.29
CA LYS A 336 -1.56 3.51 0.53
C LYS A 336 -2.93 2.86 0.39
N SER A 337 -3.80 3.06 1.37
CA SER A 337 -5.14 2.49 1.28
C SER A 337 -5.85 3.07 0.06
N ALA A 338 -6.73 2.29 -0.57
CA ALA A 338 -7.51 2.79 -1.69
C ALA A 338 -8.38 3.97 -1.26
N CYS A 339 -8.54 4.94 -2.15
CA CYS A 339 -9.45 6.05 -1.92
C CYS A 339 -10.91 5.65 -2.14
N PHE A 340 -11.84 6.54 -1.79
CA PHE A 340 -13.27 6.30 -2.02
C PHE A 340 -13.58 6.00 -3.50
N LEU A 341 -12.97 6.75 -4.42
CA LEU A 341 -13.26 6.61 -5.85
C LEU A 341 -12.65 5.35 -6.47
N CYS A 342 -11.44 4.94 -6.05
CA CYS A 342 -10.85 3.66 -6.45
C CYS A 342 -11.71 2.49 -5.96
N ASP A 343 -12.07 2.51 -4.68
CA ASP A 343 -12.89 1.47 -4.07
C ASP A 343 -14.28 1.37 -4.71
N LEU A 344 -14.96 2.51 -4.90
CA LEU A 344 -16.26 2.54 -5.58
C LEU A 344 -16.15 2.00 -7.01
N PHE A 345 -15.11 2.39 -7.76
CA PHE A 345 -14.86 1.90 -9.11
C PHE A 345 -14.68 0.37 -9.14
N LEU A 346 -13.84 -0.17 -8.25
CA LEU A 346 -13.57 -1.60 -8.14
C LEU A 346 -14.83 -2.39 -7.79
N ASN A 347 -15.67 -1.87 -6.88
CA ASN A 347 -16.95 -2.48 -6.52
C ASN A 347 -17.93 -2.52 -7.69
N LYS A 348 -18.00 -1.47 -8.53
CA LYS A 348 -18.82 -1.48 -9.75
C LYS A 348 -18.23 -2.38 -10.84
N HIS A 349 -16.91 -2.51 -10.90
CA HIS A 349 -16.22 -3.38 -11.85
C HIS A 349 -16.36 -4.86 -11.52
N GLY A 350 -16.26 -5.23 -10.24
CA GLY A 350 -16.59 -6.55 -9.71
C GLY A 350 -15.54 -7.66 -9.86
N GLN A 351 -14.38 -7.40 -10.48
CA GLN A 351 -13.35 -8.43 -10.70
C GLN A 351 -12.18 -8.40 -9.70
N PHE A 352 -11.82 -7.22 -9.21
CA PHE A 352 -10.62 -7.01 -8.41
C PHE A 352 -10.98 -6.66 -6.98
N HIS A 353 -10.27 -7.26 -6.04
CA HIS A 353 -10.40 -6.98 -4.62
C HIS A 353 -9.25 -6.10 -4.15
N ILE A 354 -9.55 -5.27 -3.18
CA ILE A 354 -8.57 -4.53 -2.40
C ILE A 354 -8.78 -4.91 -0.94
N SER A 355 -7.72 -4.83 -0.16
CA SER A 355 -7.73 -5.22 1.25
C SER A 355 -8.28 -4.13 2.17
N HIS A 356 -8.27 -2.85 1.78
CA HIS A 356 -8.82 -1.75 2.58
C HIS A 356 -9.06 -0.48 1.76
N SER A 357 -10.07 0.30 2.18
CA SER A 357 -10.32 1.66 1.69
C SER A 357 -10.43 2.66 2.84
N HIS A 358 -9.76 3.81 2.73
CA HIS A 358 -9.86 4.88 3.71
C HIS A 358 -11.05 5.81 3.42
N LYS A 359 -11.79 5.55 2.33
CA LYS A 359 -13.03 6.24 1.93
C LYS A 359 -12.94 7.78 1.87
N ARG A 360 -11.75 8.34 1.66
CA ARG A 360 -11.58 9.77 1.37
C ARG A 360 -11.65 10.03 -0.12
N VAL A 361 -12.32 11.11 -0.50
CA VAL A 361 -12.54 11.54 -1.88
C VAL A 361 -11.38 12.44 -2.31
N TYR A 362 -10.79 12.15 -3.47
CA TYR A 362 -9.79 13.01 -4.10
C TYR A 362 -10.36 13.60 -5.38
N GLY A 363 -10.56 14.92 -5.40
CA GLY A 363 -11.11 15.62 -6.58
C GLY A 363 -10.20 15.56 -7.81
N GLN A 364 -8.93 15.23 -7.64
CA GLN A 364 -7.98 15.07 -8.75
C GLN A 364 -7.98 13.65 -9.36
N TRP A 365 -8.86 12.76 -8.92
CA TRP A 365 -8.96 11.39 -9.45
C TRP A 365 -9.66 11.38 -10.81
N THR A 366 -9.22 10.54 -11.76
CA THR A 366 -9.88 10.41 -13.06
C THR A 366 -9.61 9.06 -13.75
N VAL A 367 -10.24 8.85 -14.91
CA VAL A 367 -9.98 7.74 -15.85
C VAL A 367 -9.49 8.29 -17.20
N PRO A 368 -8.67 7.54 -17.97
CA PRO A 368 -8.12 8.01 -19.25
C PRO A 368 -9.21 8.08 -20.34
N GLU A 369 -9.09 9.04 -21.26
CA GLU A 369 -10.02 9.26 -22.39
C GLU A 369 -9.54 8.60 -23.69
N GLU A 370 -8.30 8.85 -24.12
CA GLU A 370 -7.92 8.62 -25.52
C GLU A 370 -7.04 7.38 -25.72
N LEU A 371 -5.97 7.22 -24.93
CA LEU A 371 -4.98 6.14 -25.12
C LEU A 371 -5.51 4.75 -24.75
N TRP A 372 -6.53 4.69 -23.90
CA TRP A 372 -7.09 3.43 -23.40
C TRP A 372 -8.23 2.88 -24.27
N MET A 373 -9.02 3.77 -24.88
CA MET A 373 -10.34 3.44 -25.43
C MET A 373 -10.42 3.31 -26.95
N ALA A 374 -9.34 3.66 -27.66
CA ALA A 374 -9.37 3.85 -29.12
C ALA A 374 -9.80 2.62 -29.95
N GLU A 375 -9.86 1.41 -29.37
CA GLU A 375 -9.99 0.17 -30.14
C GLU A 375 -11.21 -0.72 -29.78
N SER A 376 -12.07 -0.36 -28.81
CA SER A 376 -13.27 -1.19 -28.52
C SER A 376 -14.44 -0.43 -27.94
N HIS A 377 -15.54 -0.38 -28.69
CA HIS A 377 -16.82 0.20 -28.25
C HIS A 377 -17.36 -0.46 -26.97
N ALA A 378 -17.21 -1.78 -26.83
CA ALA A 378 -17.69 -2.50 -25.65
C ALA A 378 -16.95 -2.09 -24.37
N ARG A 379 -15.64 -1.81 -24.45
CA ARG A 379 -14.85 -1.32 -23.30
C ARG A 379 -15.25 0.09 -22.92
N THR A 380 -15.46 0.97 -23.91
CA THR A 380 -15.93 2.33 -23.69
C THR A 380 -17.31 2.32 -23.02
N GLU A 381 -18.24 1.49 -23.50
CA GLU A 381 -19.57 1.34 -22.91
C GLU A 381 -19.52 0.80 -21.48
N LYS A 382 -18.71 -0.23 -21.21
CA LYS A 382 -18.51 -0.76 -19.86
C LYS A 382 -18.01 0.31 -18.89
N LEU A 383 -16.99 1.07 -19.28
CA LEU A 383 -16.47 2.14 -18.43
C LEU A 383 -17.48 3.28 -18.24
N ASP A 384 -18.20 3.66 -19.29
CA ASP A 384 -19.22 4.71 -19.21
C ASP A 384 -20.34 4.32 -18.24
N ASN A 385 -20.79 3.05 -18.30
CA ASN A 385 -21.77 2.50 -17.36
C ASN A 385 -21.26 2.52 -15.92
N ILE A 386 -19.99 2.14 -15.69
CA ILE A 386 -19.37 2.24 -14.36
C ILE A 386 -19.40 3.70 -13.87
N LEU A 387 -18.96 4.66 -14.68
CA LEU A 387 -18.95 6.07 -14.29
C LEU A 387 -20.36 6.59 -14.02
N LYS A 388 -21.36 6.16 -14.79
CA LYS A 388 -22.76 6.51 -14.57
C LYS A 388 -23.26 5.98 -13.22
N ASP A 389 -23.01 4.71 -12.91
CA ASP A 389 -23.40 4.10 -11.64
C ASP A 389 -22.70 4.77 -10.45
N MET A 390 -21.41 5.07 -10.58
CA MET A 390 -20.65 5.85 -9.60
C MET A 390 -21.29 7.23 -9.39
N SER A 391 -21.66 7.92 -10.47
CA SER A 391 -22.27 9.26 -10.41
C SER A 391 -23.59 9.27 -9.66
N CYS A 392 -24.42 8.24 -9.88
CA CYS A 392 -25.67 8.04 -9.15
C CYS A 392 -25.40 7.88 -7.64
N GLU A 393 -24.52 6.96 -7.26
CA GLU A 393 -24.20 6.69 -5.85
C GLU A 393 -23.58 7.90 -5.14
N ILE A 394 -22.63 8.58 -5.78
CA ILE A 394 -22.02 9.83 -5.27
C ILE A 394 -23.09 10.90 -5.07
N SER A 395 -24.00 11.06 -6.03
CA SER A 395 -25.08 12.05 -5.95
C SER A 395 -26.04 11.74 -4.81
N ASP A 396 -26.38 10.48 -4.58
CA ASP A 396 -27.27 10.08 -3.50
C ASP A 396 -26.61 10.24 -2.14
N LEU A 397 -25.33 9.88 -2.00
CA LEU A 397 -24.53 10.19 -0.81
C LEU A 397 -24.51 11.69 -0.52
N ALA A 398 -24.29 12.53 -1.54
CA ALA A 398 -24.28 13.98 -1.38
C ALA A 398 -25.65 14.55 -0.94
N LYS A 399 -26.76 13.98 -1.42
CA LYS A 399 -28.13 14.37 -0.99
C LYS A 399 -28.42 13.93 0.44
N MET A 400 -28.01 12.71 0.80
CA MET A 400 -28.27 12.12 2.11
C MET A 400 -27.33 12.64 3.21
N TRP A 401 -26.25 13.32 2.84
CA TRP A 401 -25.27 13.84 3.79
C TRP A 401 -25.87 14.88 4.74
N LYS A 402 -25.93 14.53 6.03
CA LYS A 402 -26.43 15.38 7.12
C LYS A 402 -25.33 15.90 8.05
N GLY A 403 -24.06 15.75 7.67
CA GLY A 403 -22.88 16.01 8.51
C GLY A 403 -22.30 14.74 9.12
N SER A 404 -20.98 14.70 9.30
CA SER A 404 -20.26 13.49 9.77
C SER A 404 -20.19 13.42 11.30
N PRO A 405 -20.19 12.21 11.89
CA PRO A 405 -19.47 11.98 13.14
C PRO A 405 -17.98 12.30 12.91
N LYS A 406 -17.34 13.05 13.82
CA LYS A 406 -15.88 13.21 13.79
C LYS A 406 -15.25 11.82 13.96
N HIS A 407 -14.60 11.30 12.93
CA HIS A 407 -13.75 10.12 13.06
C HIS A 407 -12.34 10.58 13.41
N GLU A 408 -11.66 9.85 14.30
CA GLU A 408 -10.25 10.15 14.58
C GLU A 408 -9.45 9.97 13.28
N ASP A 409 -8.65 10.98 12.95
CA ASP A 409 -7.87 11.11 11.72
C ASP A 409 -6.81 10.00 11.66
N HIS A 410 -7.21 8.81 11.22
CA HIS A 410 -6.28 7.85 10.65
C HIS A 410 -5.95 8.37 9.26
N GLY A 411 -4.97 9.27 9.18
CA GLY A 411 -4.55 9.87 7.92
C GLY A 411 -4.43 8.84 6.79
N ALA A 412 -4.48 9.29 5.54
CA ALA A 412 -4.57 8.48 4.31
C ALA A 412 -3.45 7.42 4.09
N GLU A 413 -2.59 7.18 5.07
CA GLU A 413 -1.63 6.10 5.06
C GLU A 413 -2.30 4.74 5.23
N SER A 414 -1.95 3.81 4.35
CA SER A 414 -2.32 2.40 4.46
C SER A 414 -2.02 1.86 5.86
N ARG A 415 -3.00 1.18 6.48
CA ARG A 415 -2.84 0.22 7.59
C ARG A 415 -2.91 -1.22 7.09
N VAL A 416 -3.06 -1.38 5.77
CA VAL A 416 -3.40 -2.62 5.07
C VAL A 416 -2.36 -3.70 5.22
N HIS A 417 -1.11 -3.24 5.20
CA HIS A 417 0.05 -4.08 5.32
C HIS A 417 0.27 -4.53 6.77
N LEU A 418 -0.26 -3.82 7.78
CA LEU A 418 -0.15 -4.21 9.19
C LEU A 418 -1.11 -5.35 9.57
N LEU A 419 -2.05 -5.70 8.69
CA LEU A 419 -3.04 -6.75 8.96
C LEU A 419 -2.39 -8.12 8.78
N VAL A 420 -2.29 -8.87 9.88
CA VAL A 420 -1.71 -10.20 9.91
C VAL A 420 -2.65 -11.22 9.28
N LEU A 421 -2.10 -12.05 8.39
CA LEU A 421 -2.78 -13.23 7.88
C LEU A 421 -3.27 -14.09 9.07
N PRO A 422 -4.57 -14.42 9.15
CA PRO A 422 -5.08 -15.32 10.17
C PRO A 422 -4.22 -16.59 10.28
N LYS A 423 -3.82 -16.99 11.49
CA LYS A 423 -3.00 -18.20 11.72
C LYS A 423 -3.57 -19.46 11.06
N ALA A 424 -4.89 -19.53 10.87
CA ALA A 424 -5.57 -20.62 10.18
C ALA A 424 -5.18 -20.79 8.70
N ILE A 425 -4.65 -19.75 8.04
CA ILE A 425 -4.21 -19.81 6.63
C ILE A 425 -2.75 -20.31 6.53
N ARG A 426 -1.96 -20.22 7.61
CA ARG A 426 -0.57 -20.70 7.66
C ARG A 426 -0.46 -22.22 7.89
N LEU A 427 -1.57 -22.92 8.15
CA LEU A 427 -1.61 -24.32 8.55
C LEU A 427 -2.40 -25.19 7.56
N VAL A 428 -2.10 -25.02 6.27
CA VAL A 428 -2.40 -26.08 5.30
C VAL A 428 -1.03 -26.60 4.85
N ASP A 429 -0.56 -27.58 5.61
CA ASP A 429 0.64 -28.39 5.31
C ASP A 429 0.46 -29.19 4.02
#